data_AF-A0A7Y3HFV2-F1
#
_entry.id   AF-A0A7Y3HFV2-F1
#
_cell.length_a   1.000
_cell.length_b   1.000
_cell.length_c   1.000
_cell.angle_alpha   90.00
_cell.angle_beta   90.00
_cell.angle_gamma   90.00
#
_symmetry.space_group_name_H-M   'P 1'
#
loop_
_entity.id
_entity.type
_entity.pdbx_description
1 polymer ?
#
loop_
_entity_poly.entity_id
_entity_poly.type
_entity_poly.pdbx_seq_one_letter_code
_entity_poly.pdbx_strand_id
1 'polypeptide(L)'
;MAELVLFIVFGIIAVVGGLAMVLHPNPVHGALGLMATMLSLAVFYVVNSGHFIAAVQVVVYAGAVMTLFLFVIMLIGVDKSENLEERLPLQRQLAIGLGVAFLVLIALIGGNAWITAPQAATEPNGSVEAIADLLFTEWLLPFEVTTLLLIIASVGAVALA
;
A
#
# COMPACT_ATOMS: atom_id res chain seq x y z
N MET A 1 -9.68 23.66 2.68
CA MET A 1 -9.19 23.59 4.09
C MET A 1 -9.36 22.20 4.69
N ALA A 2 -10.57 21.62 4.70
CA ALA A 2 -10.79 20.26 5.24
C ALA A 2 -9.92 19.19 4.56
N GLU A 3 -9.82 19.22 3.22
CA GLU A 3 -8.95 18.34 2.43
C GLU A 3 -7.47 18.40 2.85
N LEU A 4 -6.91 19.60 3.04
CA LEU A 4 -5.53 19.77 3.50
C LEU A 4 -5.32 19.19 4.91
N VAL A 5 -6.29 19.38 5.80
CA VAL A 5 -6.23 18.81 7.15
C VAL A 5 -6.24 17.29 7.09
N LEU A 6 -7.14 16.70 6.30
CA LEU A 6 -7.20 15.25 6.09
C LEU A 6 -5.89 14.74 5.49
N PHE A 7 -5.34 15.44 4.49
CA PHE A 7 -4.06 15.10 3.87
C PHE A 7 -2.92 15.04 4.90
N ILE A 8 -2.77 16.09 5.72
CA ILE A 8 -1.69 16.15 6.73
C ILE A 8 -1.88 15.07 7.80
N VAL A 9 -3.09 14.92 8.33
CA VAL A 9 -3.39 13.98 9.42
C VAL A 9 -3.17 12.55 8.96
N PHE A 10 -3.81 12.13 7.87
CA PHE A 10 -3.66 10.77 7.35
C PHE A 10 -2.30 10.54 6.71
N GLY A 11 -1.60 11.59 6.25
CA GLY A 11 -0.23 11.51 5.77
C GLY A 11 0.75 11.17 6.89
N ILE A 12 0.61 11.83 8.03
CA ILE A 12 1.41 11.50 9.22
C ILE A 12 1.10 10.07 9.67
N ILE A 13 -0.18 9.67 9.73
CA ILE A 13 -0.56 8.30 10.12
C ILE A 13 0.01 7.26 9.14
N ALA A 14 -0.02 7.53 7.83
CA ALA A 14 0.54 6.63 6.82
C ALA A 14 2.07 6.50 6.96
N VAL A 15 2.79 7.59 7.15
CA VAL A 15 4.25 7.57 7.33
C VAL A 15 4.61 6.84 8.63
N VAL A 16 3.97 7.21 9.74
CA VAL A 16 4.21 6.57 11.05
C VAL A 16 3.86 5.08 11.02
N GLY A 17 2.74 4.70 10.39
CA GLY A 17 2.36 3.30 10.22
C GLY A 17 3.36 2.51 9.38
N GLY A 18 3.90 3.11 8.32
CA GLY A 18 4.94 2.51 7.49
C GLY A 18 6.26 2.33 8.24
N LEU A 19 6.65 3.33 9.04
CA LEU A 19 7.80 3.21 9.94
C LEU A 19 7.57 2.12 11.00
N ALA A 20 6.37 2.06 11.60
CA ALA A 20 6.03 1.04 12.58
C ALA A 20 6.11 -0.38 11.99
N MET A 21 5.71 -0.58 10.73
CA MET A 21 5.85 -1.87 10.04
C MET A 21 7.29 -2.37 10.00
N VAL A 22 8.25 -1.48 9.77
CA VAL A 22 9.67 -1.84 9.60
C VAL A 22 10.42 -1.87 10.93
N LEU A 23 10.13 -0.92 11.82
CA LEU A 23 10.91 -0.71 13.04
C LEU A 23 10.41 -1.52 14.23
N HIS A 24 9.17 -2.01 14.21
CA HIS A 24 8.59 -2.65 15.37
C HIS A 24 9.06 -4.11 15.53
N PRO A 25 9.65 -4.50 16.68
CA PRO A 25 10.19 -5.86 16.85
C PRO A 25 9.14 -6.97 16.84
N ASN A 26 7.90 -6.66 17.20
CA ASN A 26 6.78 -7.59 17.11
C ASN A 26 6.11 -7.49 15.72
N PRO A 27 6.12 -8.57 14.89
CA PRO A 27 5.53 -8.58 13.56
C PRO A 27 4.03 -8.27 13.54
N VAL A 28 3.28 -8.64 14.59
CA VAL A 28 1.84 -8.33 14.68
C VAL A 28 1.62 -6.83 14.76
N HIS A 29 2.40 -6.13 15.58
CA HIS A 29 2.30 -4.68 15.71
C HIS A 29 2.81 -3.96 14.46
N GLY A 30 3.83 -4.52 13.79
CA GLY A 30 4.27 -4.04 12.48
C GLY A 30 3.14 -4.13 11.45
N ALA A 31 2.47 -5.28 11.36
CA ALA A 31 1.34 -5.50 10.45
C ALA A 31 0.15 -4.57 10.77
N LEU A 32 -0.14 -4.28 12.05
CA LEU A 32 -1.13 -3.26 12.43
C LEU A 32 -0.72 -1.85 11.96
N GLY A 33 0.57 -1.52 12.01
CA GLY A 33 1.12 -0.30 11.42
C GLY A 33 0.83 -0.21 9.91
N LEU A 34 1.06 -1.30 9.19
CA LEU A 34 0.74 -1.41 7.75
C LEU A 34 -0.78 -1.33 7.50
N MET A 35 -1.62 -1.88 8.38
CA MET A 35 -3.07 -1.72 8.29
C MET A 35 -3.49 -0.25 8.37
N ALA A 36 -2.87 0.51 9.28
CA ALA A 36 -3.12 1.94 9.42
C ALA A 36 -2.71 2.73 8.15
N THR A 37 -1.63 2.34 7.47
CA THR A 37 -1.25 2.97 6.20
C THR A 37 -2.26 2.68 5.09
N MET A 38 -2.71 1.42 4.97
CA MET A 38 -3.70 1.03 3.96
C MET A 38 -5.04 1.77 4.15
N LEU A 39 -5.48 1.95 5.39
CA LEU A 39 -6.66 2.76 5.71
C LEU A 39 -6.46 4.25 5.42
N SER A 40 -5.26 4.78 5.68
CA SER A 40 -4.93 6.17 5.35
C SER A 40 -4.95 6.42 3.83
N LEU A 41 -4.46 5.45 3.03
CA LEU A 41 -4.56 5.50 1.57
C LEU A 41 -6.02 5.50 1.09
N ALA A 42 -6.90 4.74 1.73
CA ALA A 42 -8.33 4.77 1.39
C ALA A 42 -8.93 6.17 1.57
N VAL A 43 -8.54 6.89 2.64
CA VAL A 43 -8.96 8.28 2.83
C VAL A 43 -8.41 9.19 1.74
N PHE A 44 -7.15 9.02 1.33
CA PHE A 44 -6.59 9.78 0.20
C PHE A 44 -7.32 9.53 -1.11
N TYR A 45 -7.77 8.29 -1.37
CA TYR A 45 -8.59 8.01 -2.53
C TYR A 45 -9.93 8.71 -2.46
N VAL A 46 -10.60 8.73 -1.30
CA VAL A 46 -11.87 9.49 -1.13
C VAL A 46 -11.65 10.98 -1.38
N VAL A 47 -10.59 11.55 -0.80
CA VAL A 47 -10.24 12.96 -0.97
C VAL A 47 -9.99 13.31 -2.45
N ASN A 48 -9.34 12.41 -3.20
CA ASN A 48 -9.10 12.56 -4.64
C ASN A 48 -10.28 12.09 -5.52
N SER A 49 -11.50 12.00 -4.97
CA SER A 49 -12.72 11.56 -5.69
C SER A 49 -12.71 10.11 -6.22
N GLY A 50 -11.73 9.29 -5.84
CA GLY A 50 -11.59 7.88 -6.20
C GLY A 50 -12.40 6.94 -5.29
N HIS A 51 -13.71 7.11 -5.24
CA HIS A 51 -14.59 6.40 -4.29
C HIS A 51 -14.59 4.88 -4.48
N PHE A 52 -14.61 4.39 -5.73
CA PHE A 52 -14.57 2.95 -6.00
C PHE A 52 -13.25 2.32 -5.53
N ILE A 53 -12.12 2.93 -5.88
CA ILE A 53 -10.80 2.44 -5.47
C ILE A 53 -10.63 2.53 -3.95
N ALA A 54 -11.18 3.57 -3.30
CA ALA A 54 -11.20 3.65 -1.84
C ALA A 54 -11.96 2.46 -1.21
N ALA A 55 -13.12 2.09 -1.75
CA ALA A 55 -13.88 0.95 -1.26
C ALA A 55 -13.11 -0.37 -1.47
N VAL A 56 -12.52 -0.57 -2.65
CA VAL A 56 -11.66 -1.74 -2.95
C VAL A 56 -10.45 -1.79 -2.02
N GLN A 57 -9.84 -0.64 -1.71
CA GLN A 57 -8.71 -0.54 -0.78
C GLN A 57 -9.07 -1.07 0.61
N VAL A 58 -10.25 -0.71 1.11
CA VAL A 58 -10.73 -1.16 2.43
C VAL A 58 -11.09 -2.64 2.39
N VAL A 59 -11.85 -3.10 1.39
CA VAL A 59 -12.35 -4.48 1.34
C VAL A 59 -11.24 -5.49 1.05
N VAL A 60 -10.39 -5.22 0.05
CA VAL A 60 -9.40 -6.18 -0.42
C VAL A 60 -8.10 -6.07 0.36
N TYR A 61 -7.49 -4.89 0.44
CA TYR A 61 -6.16 -4.75 1.05
C TYR A 61 -6.23 -4.73 2.57
N ALA A 62 -7.01 -3.81 3.16
CA ALA A 62 -7.14 -3.72 4.61
C ALA A 62 -8.02 -4.82 5.21
N GLY A 63 -9.02 -5.30 4.45
CA GLY A 63 -9.91 -6.37 4.86
C GLY A 63 -9.28 -7.74 4.63
N ALA A 64 -9.34 -8.26 3.41
CA ALA A 64 -8.95 -9.64 3.13
C ALA A 64 -7.44 -9.92 3.29
N VAL A 65 -6.59 -9.15 2.61
CA VAL A 65 -5.14 -9.43 2.57
C VAL A 65 -4.50 -9.25 3.94
N MET A 66 -4.79 -8.12 4.62
CA MET A 66 -4.20 -7.84 5.92
C MET A 66 -4.66 -8.83 7.00
N THR A 67 -5.95 -9.19 7.04
CA THR A 67 -6.44 -10.16 8.02
C THR A 67 -5.85 -11.54 7.81
N LEU A 68 -5.67 -11.98 6.56
CA LEU A 68 -4.94 -13.20 6.23
C LEU A 68 -3.48 -13.13 6.68
N PHE A 69 -2.81 -12.02 6.42
CA PHE A 69 -1.43 -11.79 6.88
C PHE A 69 -1.31 -11.87 8.41
N LEU A 70 -2.20 -11.19 9.13
CA LEU A 70 -2.25 -11.22 10.59
C LEU A 70 -2.52 -12.62 11.12
N PHE A 71 -3.43 -13.36 10.48
CA PHE A 71 -3.73 -14.74 10.84
C PHE A 71 -2.49 -15.63 10.68
N VAL A 72 -1.79 -15.53 9.54
CA VAL A 72 -0.58 -16.32 9.27
C VAL A 72 0.54 -15.99 10.25
N ILE A 73 0.83 -14.70 10.49
CA ILE A 73 1.85 -14.27 11.45
C ILE A 73 1.53 -14.78 12.85
N MET A 74 0.25 -14.75 13.25
CA MET A 74 -0.16 -15.22 14.56
C MET A 74 -0.10 -16.74 14.69
N LEU A 75 -0.40 -17.49 13.63
CA LEU A 75 -0.34 -18.95 13.60
C LEU A 75 1.10 -19.48 13.68
N ILE A 76 2.04 -18.86 12.94
CA ILE A 76 3.45 -19.27 12.90
C ILE A 76 4.14 -19.08 14.27
N GLY A 77 3.62 -18.19 15.10
CA GLY A 77 4.20 -17.86 16.39
C GLY A 77 5.35 -16.86 16.24
N VAL A 78 5.33 -15.82 17.06
CA VAL A 78 6.37 -14.78 17.09
C VAL A 78 7.44 -15.21 18.09
N ASP A 79 8.37 -16.07 17.66
CA ASP A 79 9.51 -16.42 18.52
C ASP A 79 10.51 -15.26 18.56
N LYS A 80 10.75 -14.74 19.76
CA LYS A 80 11.26 -13.38 20.02
C LYS A 80 12.79 -13.28 20.05
N SER A 81 13.51 -14.25 19.50
CA SER A 81 14.98 -14.29 19.59
C SER A 81 15.63 -14.58 18.24
N GLU A 82 15.44 -13.68 17.27
CA GLU A 82 16.40 -13.59 16.17
C GLU A 82 17.60 -12.76 16.65
N ASN A 83 18.79 -13.35 16.57
CA ASN A 83 20.04 -12.63 16.78
C ASN A 83 20.13 -11.49 15.76
N LEU A 84 19.98 -10.25 16.23
CA LEU A 84 20.19 -9.03 15.45
C LEU A 84 21.68 -8.75 15.19
N GLU A 85 22.52 -9.79 15.17
CA GLU A 85 23.93 -9.65 14.82
C GLU A 85 24.03 -9.37 13.33
N GLU A 86 24.41 -8.14 13.00
CA GLU A 86 24.73 -7.72 11.65
C GLU A 86 25.84 -8.62 11.09
N ARG A 87 25.47 -9.56 10.21
CA ARG A 87 26.43 -10.44 9.53
C ARG A 87 27.38 -9.65 8.59
N LEU A 88 27.03 -8.41 8.26
CA LEU A 88 27.75 -7.51 7.37
C LEU A 88 27.89 -6.13 8.04
N PRO A 89 29.10 -5.69 8.45
CA PRO A 89 29.28 -4.47 9.24
C PRO A 89 28.92 -3.18 8.50
N LEU A 90 28.86 -3.22 7.16
CA LEU A 90 28.47 -2.07 6.33
C LEU A 90 26.99 -2.07 5.90
N GLN A 91 26.22 -3.13 6.19
CA GLN A 91 24.87 -3.26 5.64
C GLN A 91 23.95 -2.13 6.11
N ARG A 92 23.97 -1.79 7.40
CA ARG A 92 23.14 -0.71 7.94
C ARG A 92 23.55 0.65 7.40
N GLN A 93 24.85 0.91 7.27
CA GLN A 93 25.35 2.17 6.73
C GLN A 93 24.98 2.34 5.24
N LEU A 94 25.10 1.27 4.45
CA LEU A 94 24.68 1.25 3.05
C LEU A 94 23.17 1.44 2.91
N ALA A 95 22.36 0.77 3.74
CA ALA A 95 20.91 0.92 3.72
C ALA A 95 20.48 2.36 4.05
N ILE A 96 21.08 2.97 5.06
CA ILE A 96 20.84 4.39 5.41
C ILE A 96 21.30 5.30 4.27
N GLY A 97 22.50 5.06 3.72
CA GLY A 97 23.04 5.83 2.60
C GLY A 97 22.13 5.80 1.37
N LEU A 98 21.62 4.62 1.01
CA LEU A 98 20.65 4.45 -0.08
C LEU A 98 19.31 5.11 0.25
N GLY A 99 18.83 5.02 1.50
CA GLY A 99 17.60 5.69 1.93
C GLY A 99 17.69 7.21 1.81
N VAL A 100 18.81 7.80 2.25
CA VAL A 100 19.06 9.24 2.11
C VAL A 100 19.20 9.64 0.65
N ALA A 101 19.96 8.87 -0.15
CA ALA A 101 20.10 9.13 -1.59
C ALA A 101 18.75 9.09 -2.31
N PHE A 102 17.87 8.15 -1.95
CA PHE A 102 16.52 8.06 -2.49
C PHE A 102 15.67 9.29 -2.11
N LEU A 103 15.73 9.76 -0.85
CA LEU A 103 15.02 10.97 -0.42
C LEU A 103 15.53 12.22 -1.15
N VAL A 104 16.85 12.34 -1.35
CA VAL A 104 17.45 13.44 -2.12
C VAL A 104 16.97 13.40 -3.56
N LEU A 105 16.91 12.21 -4.17
CA LEU A 105 16.43 12.04 -5.54
C LEU A 105 14.95 12.44 -5.68
N ILE A 106 14.11 12.06 -4.71
CA ILE A 106 12.71 12.52 -4.65
C ILE A 106 12.65 14.04 -4.55
N ALA A 107 13.46 14.68 -3.71
CA ALA A 107 13.45 16.13 -3.56
C ALA A 107 13.88 16.87 -4.83
N LEU A 108 14.91 16.37 -5.52
CA LEU A 108 15.43 16.96 -6.76
C LEU A 108 14.44 16.86 -7.94
N ILE A 109 13.75 15.72 -8.05
CA ILE A 109 12.78 15.48 -9.12
C ILE A 109 11.43 16.14 -8.79
N GLY A 110 10.95 15.95 -7.57
CA GLY A 110 9.64 16.43 -7.11
C GLY A 110 9.51 17.95 -7.11
N GLY A 111 10.59 18.67 -6.76
CA GLY A 111 10.58 20.14 -6.70
C GLY A 111 10.35 20.83 -8.05
N ASN A 112 10.73 20.20 -9.17
CA ASN A 112 10.66 20.81 -10.50
C ASN A 112 9.46 20.35 -11.34
N ALA A 113 8.93 19.15 -11.09
CA ALA A 113 7.94 18.53 -11.98
C ALA A 113 6.49 18.52 -11.45
N TRP A 114 6.29 18.54 -10.12
CA TRP A 114 4.98 18.23 -9.54
C TRP A 114 4.16 19.47 -9.19
N ILE A 115 4.82 20.62 -9.00
CA ILE A 115 4.16 21.90 -8.63
C ILE A 115 3.46 22.55 -9.84
N THR A 116 3.86 22.20 -11.07
CA THR A 116 3.34 22.79 -12.32
C THR A 116 2.28 21.94 -13.01
N ALA A 117 1.83 20.83 -12.41
CA ALA A 117 0.76 20.03 -12.99
C ALA A 117 -0.53 20.87 -13.09
N PRO A 118 -1.14 21.01 -14.28
CA PRO A 118 -2.43 21.68 -14.41
C PRO A 118 -3.43 21.00 -13.48
N GLN A 119 -4.27 21.77 -12.78
CA GLN A 119 -5.42 21.22 -12.08
C GLN A 119 -6.24 20.40 -13.08
N ALA A 120 -6.19 19.07 -12.94
CA ALA A 120 -6.97 18.18 -13.78
C ALA A 120 -8.44 18.55 -13.63
N ALA A 121 -9.15 18.60 -14.77
CA ALA A 121 -10.56 18.94 -14.81
C ALA A 121 -11.37 18.09 -13.83
N THR A 122 -12.31 18.74 -13.16
CA THR A 122 -13.23 18.23 -12.14
C THR A 122 -14.26 17.24 -12.69
N GLU A 123 -13.89 16.41 -13.65
CA GLU A 123 -14.76 15.32 -14.10
C GLU A 123 -14.55 14.13 -13.15
N PRO A 124 -15.62 13.57 -12.55
CA PRO A 124 -15.53 12.40 -11.68
C PRO A 124 -15.17 11.16 -12.52
N ASN A 125 -13.90 11.04 -12.88
CA ASN A 125 -13.38 10.06 -13.84
C ASN A 125 -13.08 8.69 -13.19
N GLY A 126 -13.98 8.24 -12.32
CA GLY A 126 -13.79 7.05 -11.49
C GLY A 126 -15.11 6.43 -11.00
N SER A 127 -16.20 6.64 -11.73
CA SER A 127 -17.46 5.95 -11.47
C SER A 127 -17.33 4.45 -11.75
N VAL A 128 -18.18 3.65 -11.10
CA VAL A 128 -18.17 2.19 -11.28
C VAL A 128 -18.49 1.83 -12.72
N GLU A 129 -19.41 2.57 -13.34
CA GLU A 129 -19.84 2.40 -14.73
C GLU A 129 -18.68 2.68 -15.70
N ALA A 130 -17.94 3.77 -15.50
CA ALA A 130 -16.81 4.12 -16.37
C ALA A 130 -15.67 3.09 -16.27
N ILE A 131 -15.39 2.61 -15.05
CA ILE A 131 -14.39 1.56 -14.84
C ILE A 131 -14.84 0.25 -15.47
N ALA A 132 -16.11 -0.11 -15.34
CA ALA A 132 -16.66 -1.32 -15.96
C ALA A 132 -16.57 -1.25 -17.49
N ASP A 133 -16.92 -0.11 -18.10
CA ASP A 133 -16.87 0.06 -19.54
C ASP A 133 -15.44 -0.12 -20.07
N LEU A 134 -14.45 0.51 -19.42
CA LEU A 134 -13.02 0.32 -19.73
C LEU A 134 -12.57 -1.13 -19.55
N LEU A 135 -13.04 -1.81 -18.49
CA LEU A 135 -12.65 -3.19 -18.19
C LEU A 135 -13.12 -4.18 -19.26
N PHE A 136 -14.32 -3.96 -19.81
CA PHE A 136 -14.92 -4.85 -20.80
C PHE A 136 -14.68 -4.44 -22.26
N THR A 137 -14.10 -3.27 -22.50
CA THR A 137 -13.78 -2.80 -23.86
C THR A 137 -12.27 -2.79 -24.12
N GLU A 138 -11.53 -1.90 -23.46
CA GLU A 138 -10.10 -1.69 -23.67
C GLU A 138 -9.23 -2.69 -22.89
N TRP A 139 -9.63 -2.99 -21.64
CA TRP A 139 -8.87 -3.83 -20.71
C TRP A 139 -9.39 -5.26 -20.60
N LEU A 140 -10.08 -5.75 -21.65
CA LEU A 140 -10.67 -7.09 -21.68
C LEU A 140 -9.62 -8.19 -21.47
N LEU A 141 -8.49 -8.11 -22.17
CA LEU A 141 -7.43 -9.11 -22.05
C LEU A 141 -6.81 -9.15 -20.64
N PRO A 142 -6.37 -8.04 -20.04
CA PRO A 142 -5.92 -8.03 -18.65
C PRO A 142 -6.96 -8.53 -17.64
N PHE A 143 -8.24 -8.24 -17.86
CA PHE A 143 -9.33 -8.76 -17.04
C PHE A 143 -9.45 -10.28 -17.09
N GLU A 144 -9.42 -10.87 -18.29
CA GLU A 144 -9.47 -12.33 -18.47
C GLU A 144 -8.24 -13.02 -17.83
N VAL A 145 -7.05 -12.48 -18.05
CA VAL A 145 -5.81 -13.02 -17.46
C VAL A 145 -5.85 -12.95 -15.93
N THR A 146 -6.39 -11.87 -15.35
CA THR A 146 -6.54 -11.74 -13.90
C THR A 146 -7.54 -12.77 -13.35
N THR A 147 -8.62 -13.05 -14.09
CA THR A 147 -9.59 -14.08 -13.71
C THR A 147 -8.96 -15.46 -13.68
N LEU A 148 -8.16 -15.81 -14.70
CA LEU A 148 -7.39 -17.05 -14.72
C LEU A 148 -6.38 -17.12 -13.57
N LEU A 149 -5.71 -16.00 -13.27
CA LEU A 149 -4.78 -15.90 -12.14
C LEU A 149 -5.48 -16.19 -10.81
N LEU A 150 -6.70 -15.67 -10.59
CA LEU A 150 -7.48 -15.95 -9.37
C LEU A 150 -7.89 -17.42 -9.26
N ILE A 151 -8.26 -18.06 -10.37
CA ILE A 151 -8.55 -19.49 -10.40
C ILE A 151 -7.30 -20.29 -10.02
N ILE A 152 -6.17 -20.00 -10.65
CA ILE A 152 -4.89 -20.69 -10.37
C ILE A 152 -4.46 -20.46 -8.92
N ALA A 153 -4.58 -19.24 -8.41
CA ALA A 153 -4.26 -18.91 -7.02
C ALA A 153 -5.14 -19.70 -6.03
N SER A 154 -6.44 -19.82 -6.30
CA SER A 154 -7.36 -20.59 -5.45
C SER A 154 -7.04 -22.09 -5.43
N VAL A 155 -6.80 -22.68 -6.60
CA VAL A 155 -6.43 -24.10 -6.72
C VAL A 155 -5.08 -24.35 -6.08
N GLY A 156 -4.10 -23.47 -6.32
CA GLY A 156 -2.76 -23.55 -5.75
C GLY A 156 -2.77 -23.43 -4.23
N ALA A 157 -3.55 -22.51 -3.67
CA ALA A 157 -3.70 -22.37 -2.23
C ALA A 157 -4.29 -23.64 -1.59
N VAL A 158 -5.34 -24.24 -2.19
CA VAL A 158 -5.96 -25.47 -1.68
C VAL A 158 -5.05 -26.69 -1.85
N ALA A 159 -4.23 -26.76 -2.91
CA ALA A 159 -3.32 -27.87 -3.13
C ALA A 159 -2.09 -27.86 -2.20
N LEU A 160 -1.69 -26.66 -1.72
CA LEU A 160 -0.53 -26.47 -0.83
C LEU A 160 -0.90 -26.43 0.66
N ALA A 161 -2.14 -26.05 0.99
CA ALA A 161 -2.67 -26.02 2.35
C ALA A 161 -2.85 -27.43 2.93
#